data_AF-A0A382GS14-F1
#
_entry.id   AF-A0A382GS14-F1
#
_cell.length_a   1.000
_cell.length_b   1.000
_cell.length_c   1.000
_cell.angle_alpha   90.00
_cell.angle_beta   90.00
_cell.angle_gamma   90.00
#
_symmetry.space_group_name_H-M   'P 1'
#
loop_
_entity.id
_entity.type
_entity.pdbx_description
1 polymer ?
#
loop_
_entity_poly.entity_id
_entity_poly.type
_entity_poly.pdbx_seq_one_letter_code
_entity_poly.pdbx_strand_id
1 'polypeptide(L)'
;MRDISIPTISLQSLDSSAHRTVSVQTVGQALEQSGFFIVTDHGISAGQIADCYRVAETFFSLPEETKRIYRRTETNGQRGFTEFGREHAK
;
A
#
# COMPACT_ATOMS: atom_id res chain seq x y z
N MET A 1 -10.04 -24.17 11.28
CA MET A 1 -9.83 -23.04 10.34
C MET A 1 -8.87 -23.51 9.27
N ARG A 2 -9.06 -23.16 8.00
CA ARG A 2 -8.01 -23.39 6.99
C ARG A 2 -6.88 -22.40 7.25
N ASP A 3 -5.63 -22.85 7.25
CA ASP A 3 -4.49 -21.94 7.26
C ASP A 3 -4.45 -21.19 5.93
N ILE A 4 -4.77 -19.89 5.97
CA ILE A 4 -4.70 -19.02 4.81
C ILE A 4 -3.24 -18.59 4.65
N SER A 5 -2.55 -19.15 3.67
CA SER A 5 -1.20 -18.73 3.29
C SER A 5 -1.27 -17.52 2.35
N ILE A 6 -0.53 -16.46 2.65
CA ILE A 6 -0.36 -15.30 1.78
C ILE A 6 0.92 -15.49 0.94
N PRO A 7 0.83 -15.79 -0.36
CA PRO A 7 2.01 -16.05 -1.17
C PRO A 7 2.82 -14.76 -1.39
N THR A 8 4.14 -14.92 -1.52
CA THR A 8 5.07 -13.85 -1.88
C THR A 8 5.51 -14.03 -3.33
N ILE A 9 5.51 -12.94 -4.10
CA ILE A 9 5.79 -12.93 -5.54
C ILE A 9 6.84 -11.85 -5.82
N SER A 10 7.94 -12.24 -6.45
CA SER A 10 8.94 -11.31 -6.97
C SER A 10 8.42 -10.65 -8.24
N LEU A 11 8.46 -9.32 -8.33
CA LEU A 11 8.06 -8.59 -9.53
C LEU A 11 9.01 -8.86 -10.70
N GLN A 12 10.31 -9.05 -10.43
CA GLN A 12 11.32 -9.40 -11.43
C GLN A 12 11.05 -10.75 -12.12
N SER A 13 10.35 -11.68 -11.45
CA SER A 13 9.94 -12.94 -12.08
C SER A 13 9.00 -12.75 -13.27
N LEU A 14 8.38 -11.58 -13.44
CA LEU A 14 7.54 -11.26 -14.60
C LEU A 14 8.33 -10.91 -15.86
N ASP A 15 9.63 -10.62 -15.72
CA ASP A 15 10.52 -10.23 -16.83
C ASP A 15 11.05 -11.46 -17.60
N SER A 16 11.01 -12.65 -16.99
CA SER A 16 11.37 -13.91 -17.64
C SER A 16 10.12 -14.65 -18.14
N SER A 17 10.11 -15.03 -19.42
CA SER A 17 9.03 -15.82 -20.01
C SER A 17 8.81 -17.16 -19.29
N ALA A 18 9.86 -17.76 -18.72
CA ALA A 18 9.78 -19.02 -17.99
C ALA A 18 9.09 -18.89 -16.62
N HIS A 19 9.31 -17.78 -15.91
CA HIS A 19 8.77 -17.57 -14.55
C HIS A 19 7.44 -16.83 -14.55
N ARG A 20 7.16 -16.04 -15.59
CA ARG A 20 5.95 -15.22 -15.71
C ARG A 20 4.66 -16.02 -15.57
N THR A 21 4.55 -17.17 -16.24
CA THR A 21 3.32 -17.99 -16.21
C THR A 21 2.99 -18.45 -14.79
N VAL A 22 4.00 -18.93 -14.06
CA VAL A 22 3.84 -19.38 -12.67
C VAL A 22 3.43 -18.22 -11.77
N SER A 23 4.13 -17.07 -11.86
CA SER A 23 3.81 -15.89 -11.06
C SER A 23 2.39 -15.39 -11.31
N VAL A 24 1.94 -15.31 -12.57
CA VAL A 24 0.57 -14.90 -12.91
C VAL A 24 -0.47 -15.87 -12.33
N GLN A 25 -0.23 -17.18 -12.43
CA GLN A 25 -1.11 -18.19 -11.86
C GLN A 25 -1.18 -18.06 -10.32
N THR A 26 -0.04 -17.84 -9.66
CA THR A 26 0.01 -17.63 -8.21
C THR A 26 -0.75 -16.37 -7.79
N VAL A 27 -0.63 -15.25 -8.53
CA VAL A 27 -1.44 -14.04 -8.27
C VAL A 27 -2.93 -14.36 -8.35
N GLY A 28 -3.37 -15.04 -9.42
CA GLY A 28 -4.77 -15.39 -9.62
C GLY A 28 -5.32 -16.24 -8.46
N GLN A 29 -4.60 -17.29 -8.09
CA GLN A 29 -4.97 -18.16 -6.96
C GLN A 29 -5.01 -17.40 -5.63
N ALA A 30 -4.05 -16.50 -5.39
CA ALA A 30 -4.02 -15.68 -4.19
C ALA A 30 -5.26 -14.78 -4.09
N LEU A 31 -5.62 -14.12 -5.19
CA LEU A 31 -6.80 -13.26 -5.26
C LEU A 31 -8.11 -14.05 -5.06
N GLU A 32 -8.21 -15.27 -5.57
CA GLU A 32 -9.39 -16.13 -5.40
C GLU A 32 -9.53 -16.69 -3.98
N GLN A 33 -8.41 -17.03 -3.33
CA GLN A 33 -8.42 -17.78 -2.07
C GLN A 33 -8.34 -16.88 -0.83
N SER A 34 -7.39 -15.93 -0.83
CA SER A 34 -7.13 -15.05 0.31
C SER A 34 -7.49 -13.59 0.03
N GLY A 35 -7.49 -13.18 -1.24
CA GLY A 35 -7.59 -11.79 -1.66
C GLY A 35 -6.28 -11.00 -1.53
N PHE A 36 -5.18 -11.64 -1.11
CA PHE A 36 -3.93 -10.96 -0.78
C PHE A 36 -2.69 -11.75 -1.23
N PHE A 37 -1.64 -11.02 -1.62
CA PHE A 37 -0.29 -11.51 -1.87
C PHE A 37 0.72 -10.43 -1.50
N ILE A 38 1.97 -10.82 -1.30
CA ILE A 38 3.10 -9.92 -1.00
C ILE A 38 3.95 -9.77 -2.26
N VAL A 39 4.41 -8.56 -2.56
CA VAL A 39 5.32 -8.30 -3.68
C VAL A 39 6.72 -8.01 -3.16
N THR A 40 7.74 -8.69 -3.71
CA THR A 40 9.16 -8.40 -3.52
C THR A 40 9.81 -7.94 -4.82
N ASP A 41 11.04 -7.44 -4.74
CA ASP A 41 11.84 -7.01 -5.90
C ASP A 41 11.11 -5.99 -6.80
N HIS A 42 10.26 -5.16 -6.20
CA HIS A 42 9.44 -4.14 -6.88
C HIS A 42 10.25 -2.90 -7.33
N GLY A 43 11.56 -2.88 -7.13
CA GLY A 43 12.46 -1.80 -7.59
C GLY A 43 12.42 -0.50 -6.78
N ILE A 44 11.64 -0.43 -5.70
CA ILE A 44 11.65 0.73 -4.78
C ILE A 44 12.70 0.44 -3.71
N SER A 45 13.69 1.33 -3.56
CA SER A 45 14.76 1.14 -2.59
C SER A 45 14.25 1.28 -1.14
N ALA A 46 14.91 0.57 -0.21
CA ALA A 46 14.64 0.70 1.22
C ALA A 46 14.80 2.15 1.71
N GLY A 47 15.74 2.91 1.15
CA GLY A 47 15.94 4.33 1.45
C GLY A 47 14.73 5.19 1.08
N GLN A 48 14.17 5.00 -0.12
CA GLN A 48 12.96 5.72 -0.54
C GLN A 48 11.76 5.39 0.36
N ILE A 49 11.60 4.13 0.76
CA ILE A 49 10.53 3.72 1.69
C ILE A 49 10.71 4.42 3.05
N ALA A 50 11.93 4.39 3.60
CA ALA A 50 12.25 5.03 4.87
C ALA A 50 11.99 6.56 4.81
N ASP A 51 12.38 7.21 3.71
CA ASP A 51 12.12 8.64 3.51
C ASP A 51 10.63 8.96 3.41
N CYS A 52 9.83 8.14 2.73
CA CYS A 52 8.37 8.30 2.70
C CYS A 52 7.77 8.25 4.11
N TYR A 53 8.16 7.27 4.93
CA TYR A 53 7.70 7.18 6.32
C TYR A 53 8.15 8.38 7.16
N ARG A 54 9.41 8.79 7.03
CA ARG A 54 9.95 9.96 7.74
C ARG A 54 9.21 11.25 7.39
N VAL A 55 8.89 11.48 6.11
CA VAL A 55 8.13 12.65 5.67
C VAL A 55 6.69 12.60 6.19
N ALA A 56 6.05 11.42 6.14
CA ALA A 56 4.73 11.23 6.71
C ALA A 56 4.71 11.53 8.21
N GLU A 57 5.64 10.95 8.98
CA GLU A 57 5.81 11.21 10.42
C GLU A 57 6.00 12.71 10.68
N THR A 58 6.93 13.36 9.97
CA THR A 58 7.18 14.80 10.09
C THR A 58 5.90 15.61 9.88
N PHE A 59 5.13 15.29 8.84
CA PHE A 59 3.86 15.96 8.56
C PHE A 59 2.84 15.73 9.69
N PHE A 60 2.66 14.50 10.16
CA PHE A 60 1.68 14.19 11.19
C PHE A 60 2.06 14.71 12.58
N SER A 61 3.35 14.96 12.85
CA SER A 61 3.85 15.63 14.05
C SER A 61 3.61 17.16 14.06
N LEU A 62 3.23 17.77 12.94
CA LEU A 62 2.88 19.19 12.91
C LEU A 62 1.65 19.51 13.78
N PRO A 63 1.51 20.75 14.28
CA PRO A 63 0.29 21.19 14.96
C PRO A 63 -0.95 20.94 14.11
N GLU A 64 -2.07 20.60 14.77
CA GLU A 64 -3.32 20.27 14.07
C GLU A 64 -3.81 21.41 13.18
N GLU A 65 -3.69 22.66 13.65
CA GLU A 65 -4.03 23.85 12.88
C GLU A 65 -3.25 23.92 11.56
N THR A 66 -1.95 23.63 11.59
CA THR A 66 -1.10 23.58 10.40
C THR A 66 -1.54 22.47 9.45
N LYS A 67 -1.89 21.28 9.95
CA LYS A 67 -2.37 20.19 9.08
C LYS A 67 -3.72 20.52 8.44
N ARG A 68 -4.62 21.19 9.17
CA ARG A 68 -5.96 21.57 8.71
C ARG A 68 -5.96 22.51 7.49
N ILE A 69 -4.91 23.30 7.27
CA ILE A 69 -4.79 24.15 6.07
C ILE A 69 -4.73 23.32 4.78
N TYR A 70 -4.30 22.06 4.87
CA TYR A 70 -4.20 21.14 3.74
C TYR A 70 -5.49 20.32 3.51
N ARG A 71 -6.56 20.59 4.26
CA ARG A 71 -7.86 19.94 4.07
C ARG A 71 -8.48 20.38 2.74
N ARG A 72 -8.99 19.42 1.97
CA ARG A 72 -9.69 19.66 0.70
C ARG A 72 -11.09 19.06 0.71
N THR A 73 -12.04 19.81 1.28
CA THR A 73 -13.43 19.36 1.48
C THR A 73 -14.16 19.09 0.16
N GLU A 74 -13.75 19.75 -0.92
CA GLU A 74 -14.28 19.55 -2.27
C GLU A 74 -13.98 18.17 -2.85
N THR A 75 -13.06 17.42 -2.24
CA THR A 75 -12.63 16.10 -2.72
C THR A 75 -13.24 14.92 -1.96
N ASN A 76 -14.18 15.17 -1.03
CA ASN A 76 -14.74 14.14 -0.16
C ASN A 76 -13.66 13.27 0.52
N GLY A 77 -12.55 13.88 0.95
CA GLY A 77 -11.45 13.18 1.62
C GLY A 77 -10.47 12.44 0.70
N GLN A 78 -10.67 12.43 -0.62
CA GLN A 78 -9.77 11.73 -1.56
C GLN A 78 -8.41 12.42 -1.73
N ARG A 79 -8.29 13.70 -1.38
CA ARG A 79 -7.06 14.48 -1.41
C ARG A 79 -6.96 15.38 -0.18
N GLY A 80 -5.72 15.78 0.12
CA GLY A 80 -5.43 16.64 1.27
C GLY A 80 -5.40 15.89 2.59
N PHE A 81 -5.48 16.63 3.70
CA PHE A 81 -5.51 16.07 5.05
C PHE A 81 -6.94 15.79 5.52
N THR A 82 -7.19 14.57 5.99
CA THR A 82 -8.43 14.16 6.65
C THR A 82 -8.17 14.01 8.16
N GLU A 83 -8.92 14.74 8.96
CA GLU A 83 -8.82 14.77 10.41
C GLU A 83 -9.52 13.56 11.07
N PHE A 84 -9.12 13.22 12.30
CA PHE A 84 -9.80 12.18 13.08
C PHE A 84 -11.29 12.50 13.28
N GLY A 85 -12.13 11.47 13.26
CA GLY A 85 -13.58 11.62 13.49
C GLY A 85 -14.39 12.12 12.29
N ARG A 86 -13.77 12.40 11.14
CA ARG A 86 -14.46 12.76 9.90
C ARG A 86 -15.04 11.57 9.15
N GLU A 87 -14.32 10.45 9.15
CA GLU A 87 -14.78 9.19 8.55
C GLU A 87 -15.13 8.21 9.66
N HIS A 88 -16.42 7.88 9.77
CA HIS A 88 -16.87 6.72 10.53
C HIS A 88 -16.74 5.50 9.63
N ALA A 89 -15.55 4.87 9.61
CA ALA A 89 -15.43 3.53 9.08
C ALA A 89 -16.33 2.61 9.92
N LYS A 90 -17.25 1.89 9.27
CA LYS A 90 -17.98 0.77 9.87
C LYS A 90 -17.21 -0.52 9.65
#